data_AF-A0A9P6TUV1-F1
#
_entry.id   AF-A0A9P6TUV1-F1
#
_cell.length_a   1.000
_cell.length_b   1.000
_cell.length_c   1.000
_cell.angle_alpha   90.00
_cell.angle_beta   90.00
_cell.angle_gamma   90.00
#
_symmetry.space_group_name_H-M   'P 1'
#
loop_
_entity.id
_entity.type
_entity.pdbx_description
1 polymer ?
#
loop_
_entity_poly.entity_id
_entity_poly.type
_entity_poly.pdbx_seq_one_letter_code
_entity_poly.pdbx_strand_id
1 'polypeptide(L)'
;MTDNHLTLFCLVDGETTSNAFPVKIASDDTVGGLKELIKAESAMKFKDVNANDLTLWRVSIPVSDDDDEILILLNNVTDKDKKKLGPTTRLSKLFPESPDVNTYILVQRPPPVHAPIPARDFTAPSDKICPGIMDVIKRVQGTFHPCSPRSDSARQLSSIMPLQERPMDAAIDRVVENVGTCLSWRSDRLPAKAESSFLVCSGTAGIGKTRYGRELYDTLRRRLSEEAKAKGNDYSPYYHYMLLDFAVDAKLGPIDTCLDADTVLGLRLAYTHFFHGRYYEGFLDFCYRTVNYRGLFTISNVIIAIRQDLKQPAHQPFFLFLHIDEFQRIFDHRWEGTPKGHMLASLPNTGFRLAGDTTEHHTNEGLRLFQDMMCSLGAFMSGAIGPHMIQTFLSGTARQD
;
A
#
# COMPACT_ATOMS: atom_id res chain seq x y z
N MET A 1 -4.62 -15.92 53.92
CA MET A 1 -5.51 -15.52 52.82
C MET A 1 -4.62 -15.45 51.59
N THR A 2 -4.74 -16.39 50.66
CA THR A 2 -3.95 -16.38 49.43
C THR A 2 -4.52 -15.28 48.53
N ASP A 3 -3.68 -14.33 48.14
CA ASP A 3 -4.05 -13.30 47.17
C ASP A 3 -4.22 -13.99 45.82
N ASN A 4 -5.47 -14.26 45.43
CA ASN A 4 -5.81 -15.00 44.21
C ASN A 4 -5.92 -14.08 42.99
N HIS A 5 -5.40 -12.85 43.05
CA HIS A 5 -5.47 -11.89 41.96
C HIS A 5 -4.27 -12.02 40.99
N LEU A 6 -4.58 -12.05 39.70
CA LEU A 6 -3.62 -12.00 38.60
C LEU A 6 -3.54 -10.57 38.06
N THR A 7 -2.34 -10.10 37.76
CA THR A 7 -2.14 -8.88 36.97
C THR A 7 -1.81 -9.29 35.54
N LEU A 8 -2.66 -8.91 34.59
CA LEU A 8 -2.50 -9.20 33.17
C LEU A 8 -2.23 -7.91 32.40
N PHE A 9 -1.21 -7.90 31.55
CA PHE A 9 -0.95 -6.77 30.66
C PHE A 9 -1.77 -6.89 29.39
N CYS A 10 -2.62 -5.89 29.14
CA CYS A 10 -3.52 -5.85 28.00
C CYS A 10 -2.99 -4.84 26.97
N LEU A 11 -2.99 -5.21 25.70
CA LEU A 11 -2.55 -4.37 24.60
C LEU A 11 -3.61 -4.39 23.50
N VAL A 12 -3.93 -3.24 22.91
CA VAL A 12 -4.90 -3.20 21.80
C VAL A 12 -4.20 -3.60 20.49
N ASP A 13 -4.85 -4.42 19.67
CA ASP A 13 -4.32 -4.85 18.38
C ASP A 13 -3.95 -3.64 17.49
N GLY A 14 -2.68 -3.55 17.10
CA GLY A 14 -2.13 -2.44 16.32
C GLY A 14 -1.51 -1.28 17.12
N GLU A 15 -1.40 -1.40 18.46
CA GLU A 15 -0.67 -0.44 19.31
C GLU A 15 0.75 -0.94 19.67
N THR A 16 1.61 -0.06 20.17
CA THR A 16 2.97 -0.38 20.65
C THR A 16 2.93 -1.01 22.04
N THR A 17 3.93 -1.82 22.41
CA THR A 17 4.11 -2.37 23.76
C THR A 17 4.01 -1.32 24.88
N SER A 18 4.50 -0.11 24.64
CA SER A 18 4.42 1.01 25.58
C SER A 18 2.99 1.54 25.85
N ASN A 19 2.00 1.13 25.06
CA ASN A 19 0.58 1.38 25.32
C ASN A 19 -0.12 0.26 26.11
N ALA A 20 0.62 -0.79 26.49
CA ALA A 20 0.07 -1.86 27.30
C ALA A 20 -0.34 -1.34 28.69
N PHE A 21 -1.48 -1.81 29.19
CA PHE A 21 -2.02 -1.40 30.48
C PHE A 21 -2.33 -2.61 31.36
N PRO A 22 -2.05 -2.54 32.67
CA PRO A 22 -2.29 -3.65 33.57
C PRO A 22 -3.78 -3.74 33.96
N VAL A 23 -4.32 -4.95 34.01
CA VAL A 23 -5.65 -5.26 34.52
C VAL A 23 -5.53 -6.30 35.64
N LYS A 24 -6.10 -5.98 36.81
CA LYS A 24 -6.13 -6.89 37.96
C LYS A 24 -7.45 -7.65 37.99
N ILE A 25 -7.39 -8.97 38.04
CA ILE A 25 -8.57 -9.85 38.02
C ILE A 25 -8.36 -11.07 38.91
N ALA A 26 -9.42 -11.61 39.52
CA ALA A 26 -9.33 -12.83 40.29
C ALA A 26 -9.05 -14.05 39.38
N SER A 27 -8.18 -14.95 39.80
CA SER A 27 -7.75 -16.13 39.02
C SER A 27 -8.88 -17.14 38.77
N ASP A 28 -9.93 -17.16 39.60
CA ASP A 28 -11.12 -17.98 39.43
C ASP A 28 -12.18 -17.36 38.51
N ASP A 29 -11.99 -16.10 38.10
CA ASP A 29 -12.86 -15.39 37.17
C ASP A 29 -12.68 -15.89 35.73
N THR A 30 -13.58 -15.45 34.86
CA THR A 30 -13.71 -15.84 33.47
C THR A 30 -13.10 -14.80 32.52
N VAL A 31 -12.80 -15.24 31.30
CA VAL A 31 -12.42 -14.33 30.20
C VAL A 31 -13.54 -13.32 29.90
N GLY A 32 -14.81 -13.66 30.18
CA GLY A 32 -15.93 -12.71 30.15
C GLY A 32 -15.75 -11.54 31.12
N GLY A 33 -15.46 -11.82 32.39
CA GLY A 33 -15.16 -10.79 33.41
C GLY A 33 -13.94 -9.94 33.03
N LEU A 34 -12.91 -10.55 32.44
CA LEU A 34 -11.73 -9.83 31.95
C LEU A 34 -12.08 -8.79 30.87
N LYS A 35 -13.00 -9.12 29.95
CA LYS A 35 -13.45 -8.17 28.91
C LYS A 35 -14.16 -6.96 29.51
N GLU A 36 -14.95 -7.15 30.56
CA GLU A 36 -15.64 -6.06 31.25
C GLU A 36 -14.65 -5.12 31.95
N LEU A 37 -13.64 -5.67 32.62
CA LEU A 37 -12.58 -4.89 33.25
C LEU A 37 -11.72 -4.13 32.23
N ILE A 38 -11.34 -4.76 31.12
CA ILE A 38 -10.60 -4.10 30.03
C ILE A 38 -11.39 -2.90 29.47
N LYS A 39 -12.70 -3.08 29.26
CA LYS A 39 -13.57 -1.99 28.80
C LYS A 39 -13.67 -0.87 29.83
N ALA A 40 -13.72 -1.18 31.13
CA ALA A 40 -13.76 -0.18 32.18
C ALA A 40 -12.46 0.64 32.26
N GLU A 41 -11.30 -0.03 32.22
CA GLU A 41 -9.98 0.60 32.30
C GLU A 41 -9.67 1.48 31.07
N SER A 42 -10.13 1.04 29.89
CA SER A 42 -9.96 1.74 28.61
C SER A 42 -11.28 2.26 28.03
N ALA A 43 -12.13 2.86 28.87
CA ALA A 43 -13.48 3.30 28.52
C ALA A 43 -13.55 4.27 27.33
N MET A 44 -12.53 5.13 27.16
CA MET A 44 -12.42 6.03 26.00
C MET A 44 -12.15 5.26 24.69
N LYS A 45 -11.30 4.23 24.74
CA LYS A 45 -10.92 3.43 23.56
C LYS A 45 -12.05 2.50 23.12
N PHE A 46 -12.90 2.03 24.04
CA PHE A 46 -13.95 1.04 23.79
C PHE A 46 -15.38 1.59 24.02
N LYS A 47 -15.58 2.91 23.93
CA LYS A 47 -16.88 3.56 24.18
C LYS A 47 -18.00 3.04 23.27
N ASP A 48 -17.63 2.72 22.03
CA ASP A 48 -18.48 2.29 20.92
C ASP A 48 -18.63 0.76 20.81
N VAL A 49 -17.98 -0.03 21.67
CA VAL A 49 -17.91 -1.49 21.57
C VAL A 49 -18.40 -2.15 22.87
N ASN A 50 -19.24 -3.18 22.81
CA ASN A 50 -19.59 -3.93 24.02
C ASN A 50 -18.42 -4.81 24.45
N ALA A 51 -18.25 -5.00 25.75
CA ALA A 51 -17.20 -5.87 26.29
C ALA A 51 -17.24 -7.26 25.65
N ASN A 52 -18.44 -7.82 25.47
CA ASN A 52 -18.65 -9.14 24.85
C ASN A 52 -18.15 -9.24 23.40
N ASP A 53 -18.14 -8.12 22.66
CA ASP A 53 -17.74 -8.06 21.25
C ASP A 53 -16.21 -7.99 21.08
N LEU A 54 -15.47 -7.71 22.16
CA LEU A 54 -14.00 -7.77 22.16
C LEU A 54 -13.52 -9.22 22.00
N THR A 55 -12.51 -9.45 21.17
CA THR A 55 -11.84 -10.75 21.09
C THR A 55 -10.48 -10.67 21.77
N LEU A 56 -10.25 -11.55 22.75
CA LEU A 56 -9.00 -11.58 23.51
C LEU A 56 -8.10 -12.72 23.04
N TRP A 57 -6.81 -12.43 22.92
CA TRP A 57 -5.78 -13.38 22.51
C TRP A 57 -4.65 -13.37 23.54
N ARG A 58 -4.24 -14.55 24.01
CA ARG A 58 -2.99 -14.68 24.77
C ARG A 58 -1.85 -14.76 23.77
N VAL A 59 -0.85 -13.89 23.92
CA VAL A 59 0.36 -13.89 23.09
C VAL A 59 1.61 -13.89 23.97
N SER A 60 2.63 -14.63 23.54
CA SER A 60 3.97 -14.61 24.15
C SER A 60 4.90 -13.84 23.23
N ILE A 61 5.41 -12.69 23.67
CA ILE A 61 6.22 -11.78 22.86
C ILE A 61 7.53 -11.58 23.60
N PRO A 62 8.69 -11.99 23.05
CA PRO A 62 9.97 -11.71 23.65
C PRO A 62 10.24 -10.21 23.51
N VAL A 63 9.94 -9.43 24.54
CA VAL A 63 10.26 -8.00 24.60
C VAL A 63 11.61 -7.86 25.28
N SER A 64 12.59 -7.27 24.59
CA SER A 64 13.82 -6.77 25.20
C SER A 64 13.51 -5.46 25.92
N ASP A 65 14.14 -5.19 27.07
CA ASP A 65 13.97 -3.91 27.80
C ASP A 65 14.37 -2.65 26.99
N ASP A 66 14.95 -2.82 25.79
CA ASP A 66 15.36 -1.74 24.87
C ASP A 66 14.37 -1.50 23.70
N ASP A 67 13.23 -2.21 23.63
CA ASP A 67 12.33 -2.28 22.46
C ASP A 67 10.88 -1.76 22.73
N ASP A 68 10.75 -0.59 23.33
CA ASP A 68 9.45 0.00 23.72
C ASP A 68 8.57 0.51 22.55
N GLU A 69 9.08 0.52 21.32
CA GLU A 69 8.37 1.05 20.13
C GLU A 69 7.86 -0.02 19.16
N ILE A 70 7.91 -1.31 19.51
CA ILE A 70 7.46 -2.39 18.64
C ILE A 70 5.92 -2.41 18.56
N LEU A 71 5.39 -2.19 17.35
CA LEU A 71 3.96 -2.37 17.03
C LEU A 71 3.61 -3.86 16.97
N ILE A 72 2.65 -4.29 17.80
CA ILE A 72 2.20 -5.68 17.83
C ILE A 72 0.86 -5.78 17.11
N LEU A 73 0.87 -6.45 15.96
CA LEU A 73 -0.34 -6.85 15.25
C LEU A 73 -0.56 -8.35 15.41
N LEU A 74 -1.80 -8.77 15.65
CA LEU A 74 -2.17 -10.18 15.78
C LEU A 74 -1.75 -11.03 14.55
N ASN A 75 -1.69 -10.39 13.38
CA ASN A 75 -1.28 -11.03 12.12
C ASN A 75 0.22 -11.26 12.02
N ASN A 76 1.04 -10.54 12.79
CA ASN A 76 2.49 -10.67 12.81
C ASN A 76 2.95 -11.69 13.88
N VAL A 77 2.07 -12.10 14.80
CA VAL A 77 2.36 -13.13 15.80
C VAL A 77 2.13 -14.52 15.20
N THR A 78 3.13 -15.40 15.31
CA THR A 78 3.07 -16.79 14.84
C THR A 78 1.87 -17.52 15.45
N ASP A 79 1.22 -18.41 14.69
CA ASP A 79 0.10 -19.22 15.19
C ASP A 79 0.45 -20.10 16.39
N LYS A 80 1.74 -20.39 16.61
CA LYS A 80 2.25 -21.12 17.78
C LYS A 80 2.26 -20.26 19.05
N ASP A 81 2.38 -18.94 18.89
CA ASP A 81 2.59 -17.98 19.98
C ASP A 81 1.32 -17.19 20.31
N LYS A 82 0.22 -17.43 19.59
CA LYS A 82 -1.09 -16.82 19.88
C LYS A 82 -2.17 -17.87 20.15
N LYS A 83 -2.94 -17.65 21.21
CA LYS A 83 -4.08 -18.52 21.58
C LYS A 83 -5.32 -17.69 21.84
N LYS A 84 -6.38 -17.95 21.06
CA LYS A 84 -7.68 -17.31 21.26
C LYS A 84 -8.28 -17.71 22.61
N LEU A 85 -8.75 -16.73 23.38
CA LEU A 85 -9.35 -16.96 24.69
C LEU A 85 -10.87 -17.07 24.57
N GLY A 86 -11.41 -18.22 24.97
CA GLY A 86 -12.86 -18.46 24.98
C GLY A 86 -13.55 -17.77 26.16
N PRO A 87 -14.73 -17.14 26.00
CA PRO A 87 -15.38 -16.33 27.04
C PRO A 87 -15.68 -17.07 28.35
N THR A 88 -16.01 -18.36 28.26
CA THR A 88 -16.34 -19.22 29.41
C THR A 88 -15.12 -19.90 30.05
N THR A 89 -13.93 -19.65 29.51
CA THR A 89 -12.70 -20.24 30.04
C THR A 89 -12.31 -19.53 31.33
N ARG A 90 -12.02 -20.28 32.38
CA ARG A 90 -11.47 -19.74 33.63
C ARG A 90 -10.02 -19.32 33.45
N LEU A 91 -9.63 -18.20 34.05
CA LEU A 91 -8.26 -17.68 33.97
C LEU A 91 -7.25 -18.63 34.63
N SER A 92 -7.61 -19.30 35.72
CA SER A 92 -6.79 -20.33 36.38
C SER A 92 -6.41 -21.51 35.49
N LYS A 93 -7.21 -21.83 34.47
CA LYS A 93 -6.88 -22.85 33.46
C LYS A 93 -5.95 -22.32 32.36
N LEU A 94 -5.96 -21.02 32.12
CA LEU A 94 -5.16 -20.34 31.10
C LEU A 94 -3.80 -19.86 31.64
N PHE A 95 -3.74 -19.56 32.94
CA PHE A 95 -2.58 -19.09 33.68
C PHE A 95 -2.45 -19.91 34.98
N PRO A 96 -2.05 -21.20 34.88
CA PRO A 96 -1.86 -22.06 36.05
C PRO A 96 -0.65 -21.64 36.90
N GLU A 97 0.34 -21.00 36.27
CA GLU A 97 1.45 -20.28 36.90
C GLU A 97 1.32 -18.79 36.57
N SER A 98 1.86 -17.91 37.42
CA SER A 98 1.83 -16.46 37.20
C SER A 98 2.36 -16.13 35.79
N PRO A 99 1.67 -15.27 35.02
CA PRO A 99 2.10 -14.91 33.67
C PRO A 99 3.52 -14.35 33.70
N ASP A 100 4.36 -14.86 32.79
CA ASP A 100 5.72 -14.34 32.59
C ASP A 100 5.66 -12.90 32.05
N VAL A 101 6.72 -12.12 32.25
CA VAL A 101 6.82 -10.70 31.85
C VAL A 101 6.53 -10.50 30.36
N ASN A 102 6.80 -11.53 29.56
CA ASN A 102 6.62 -11.56 28.11
C ASN A 102 5.22 -11.98 27.66
N THR A 103 4.24 -12.09 28.58
CA THR A 103 2.87 -12.53 28.26
C THR A 103 1.91 -11.35 28.20
N TYR A 104 1.33 -11.12 27.02
CA TYR A 104 0.35 -10.06 26.79
C TYR A 104 -1.02 -10.61 26.40
N ILE A 105 -2.07 -9.86 26.73
CA ILE A 105 -3.44 -10.09 26.27
C ILE A 105 -3.73 -9.08 25.14
N LEU A 106 -3.74 -9.55 23.90
CA LEU A 106 -4.10 -8.70 22.77
C LEU A 106 -5.62 -8.56 22.67
N VAL A 107 -6.09 -7.32 22.64
CA VAL A 107 -7.50 -6.94 22.60
C VAL A 107 -7.85 -6.53 21.17
N GLN A 108 -8.54 -7.42 20.45
CA GLN A 108 -9.01 -7.18 19.10
C GLN A 108 -10.44 -6.64 19.11
N ARG A 109 -10.66 -5.51 18.43
CA ARG A 109 -11.99 -4.92 18.26
C ARG A 109 -12.82 -5.73 17.25
N PRO A 110 -14.15 -5.81 17.43
CA PRO A 110 -15.01 -6.35 16.40
C PRO A 110 -14.93 -5.47 15.14
N PRO A 111 -14.99 -6.05 13.93
CA PRO A 111 -15.11 -5.27 12.71
C PRO A 111 -16.39 -4.42 12.79
N PRO A 112 -16.37 -3.14 12.34
CA PRO A 112 -17.47 -2.21 12.55
C PRO A 112 -18.80 -2.75 11.98
N VAL A 113 -19.74 -3.04 12.88
CA VAL A 113 -21.10 -3.52 12.55
C VAL A 113 -21.96 -2.30 12.20
N HIS A 114 -22.69 -2.42 11.08
CA HIS A 114 -23.55 -1.39 10.52
C HIS A 114 -24.55 -0.83 11.54
N ALA A 115 -24.79 0.48 11.51
CA ALA A 115 -25.90 1.12 12.20
C ALA A 115 -27.26 0.52 11.75
N PRO A 116 -28.30 0.53 12.61
CA PRO A 116 -29.52 -0.23 12.39
C PRO A 116 -30.37 0.38 11.26
N ILE A 117 -30.69 -0.44 10.26
CA ILE A 117 -31.79 -0.18 9.31
C ILE A 117 -33.10 -0.56 10.04
N PRO A 118 -34.17 0.27 9.97
CA PRO A 118 -35.44 -0.03 10.61
C PRO A 118 -36.06 -1.33 10.08
N ALA A 119 -36.77 -2.03 10.97
CA ALA A 119 -37.05 -3.45 10.91
C ALA A 119 -38.06 -3.90 9.84
N ARG A 120 -37.67 -5.01 9.19
CA ARG A 120 -38.46 -6.15 8.69
C ARG A 120 -39.38 -5.93 7.48
N ASP A 121 -38.97 -6.57 6.37
CA ASP A 121 -39.70 -7.74 5.89
C ASP A 121 -38.72 -8.87 5.55
N PHE A 122 -39.01 -10.07 6.05
CA PHE A 122 -38.26 -11.29 5.77
C PHE A 122 -38.62 -11.78 4.36
N THR A 123 -37.99 -11.18 3.35
CA THR A 123 -37.80 -11.83 2.05
C THR A 123 -36.34 -12.16 1.91
N ALA A 124 -36.02 -13.45 1.81
CA ALA A 124 -34.66 -13.90 1.56
C ALA A 124 -34.03 -13.19 0.34
N PRO A 125 -32.76 -12.80 0.41
CA PRO A 125 -31.95 -12.66 -0.82
C PRO A 125 -30.64 -13.44 -0.65
N SER A 126 -30.38 -14.45 -1.47
CA SER A 126 -29.63 -14.36 -2.73
C SER A 126 -28.22 -13.77 -2.57
N ASP A 127 -27.21 -14.60 -2.85
CA ASP A 127 -25.86 -14.24 -3.29
C ASP A 127 -25.15 -13.10 -2.54
N LYS A 128 -24.29 -13.47 -1.57
CA LYS A 128 -23.24 -12.57 -1.10
C LYS A 128 -22.23 -12.34 -2.22
N ILE A 129 -22.50 -11.37 -3.08
CA ILE A 129 -21.55 -10.87 -4.07
C ILE A 129 -20.36 -10.28 -3.29
N CYS A 130 -19.17 -10.83 -3.50
CA CYS A 130 -17.93 -10.21 -3.00
C CYS A 130 -17.83 -8.79 -3.59
N PRO A 131 -17.60 -7.75 -2.77
CA PRO A 131 -17.57 -6.38 -3.26
C PRO A 131 -16.41 -6.21 -4.26
N GLY A 132 -16.67 -5.52 -5.37
CA GLY A 132 -15.65 -5.16 -6.34
C GLY A 132 -14.74 -4.05 -5.79
N ILE A 133 -13.59 -3.82 -6.43
CA ILE A 133 -12.63 -2.79 -6.00
C ILE A 133 -13.29 -1.40 -5.90
N MET A 134 -14.19 -1.05 -6.83
CA MET A 134 -14.91 0.24 -6.79
C MET A 134 -15.88 0.35 -5.62
N ASP A 135 -16.50 -0.76 -5.20
CA ASP A 135 -17.39 -0.77 -4.03
C ASP A 135 -16.59 -0.53 -2.75
N VAL A 136 -15.40 -1.15 -2.66
CA VAL A 136 -14.47 -0.94 -1.56
C VAL A 136 -13.98 0.51 -1.54
N ILE A 137 -13.55 1.06 -2.69
CA ILE A 137 -13.10 2.46 -2.78
C ILE A 137 -14.20 3.41 -2.31
N LYS A 138 -15.44 3.27 -2.81
CA LYS A 138 -16.58 4.11 -2.40
C LYS A 138 -16.89 3.98 -0.92
N ARG A 139 -16.84 2.76 -0.38
CA ARG A 139 -17.03 2.52 1.06
C ARG A 139 -15.97 3.25 1.87
N VAL A 140 -14.71 3.15 1.48
CA VAL A 140 -13.60 3.80 2.18
C VAL A 140 -13.71 5.32 2.09
N GLN A 141 -14.03 5.87 0.92
CA GLN A 141 -14.31 7.30 0.73
C GLN A 141 -15.41 7.82 1.68
N GLY A 142 -16.48 7.05 1.86
CA GLY A 142 -17.56 7.39 2.79
C GLY A 142 -17.15 7.45 4.27
N THR A 143 -15.94 6.99 4.60
CA THR A 143 -15.40 7.00 5.96
C THR A 143 -14.27 8.00 6.17
N PHE A 144 -13.84 8.70 5.13
CA PHE A 144 -12.79 9.72 5.17
C PHE A 144 -13.42 11.11 5.29
N HIS A 145 -12.71 12.05 5.91
CA HIS A 145 -13.13 13.43 6.05
C HIS A 145 -12.65 14.25 4.84
N PRO A 146 -13.56 14.75 3.99
CA PRO A 146 -13.16 15.53 2.82
C PRO A 146 -12.49 16.84 3.24
N CYS A 147 -11.39 17.17 2.56
CA CYS A 147 -10.78 18.49 2.67
C CYS A 147 -11.63 19.51 1.89
N SER A 148 -11.77 20.73 2.42
CA SER A 148 -12.25 21.85 1.61
C SER A 148 -11.36 22.03 0.38
N PRO A 149 -11.91 22.35 -0.81
CA PRO A 149 -11.10 22.54 -2.01
C PRO A 149 -10.08 23.64 -1.74
N ARG A 150 -8.79 23.27 -1.69
CA ARG A 150 -7.70 24.26 -1.69
C ARG A 150 -7.81 25.02 -3.00
N SER A 151 -7.81 26.35 -2.94
CA SER A 151 -7.57 27.16 -4.12
C SER A 151 -6.23 26.72 -4.72
N ASP A 152 -6.21 26.43 -6.02
CA ASP A 152 -5.05 25.98 -6.82
C ASP A 152 -3.88 27.00 -6.87
N SER A 153 -3.80 27.91 -5.91
CA SER A 153 -2.85 29.02 -5.80
C SER A 153 -1.39 28.56 -5.69
N ALA A 154 -1.15 27.31 -5.24
CA ALA A 154 0.19 26.74 -5.16
C ALA A 154 0.71 26.18 -6.51
N ARG A 155 -0.14 26.05 -7.54
CA ARG A 155 0.27 25.56 -8.87
C ARG A 155 0.86 26.65 -9.78
N GLN A 156 0.82 27.93 -9.38
CA GLN A 156 1.24 29.05 -10.23
C GLN A 156 2.70 29.52 -10.03
N LEU A 157 3.47 28.96 -9.09
CA LEU A 157 4.82 29.45 -8.79
C LEU A 157 5.99 28.65 -9.40
N SER A 158 5.74 27.76 -10.38
CA SER A 158 6.83 27.03 -11.06
C SER A 158 7.36 27.70 -12.35
N SER A 159 6.95 28.95 -12.64
CA SER A 159 7.27 29.63 -13.90
C SER A 159 8.66 30.31 -13.95
N ILE A 160 9.48 30.28 -12.89
CA ILE A 160 10.66 31.14 -12.78
C ILE A 160 11.95 30.35 -12.51
N MET A 161 12.18 29.24 -13.22
CA MET A 161 13.54 28.68 -13.30
C MET A 161 13.85 28.20 -14.72
N PRO A 162 14.98 28.63 -15.32
CA PRO A 162 15.43 28.13 -16.61
C PRO A 162 15.75 26.64 -16.50
N LEU A 163 15.26 25.86 -17.47
CA LEU A 163 15.52 24.42 -17.55
C LEU A 163 16.86 24.21 -18.26
N GLN A 164 17.64 23.23 -17.78
CA GLN A 164 18.68 22.65 -18.61
C GLN A 164 18.01 21.72 -19.64
N GLU A 165 18.26 21.96 -20.93
CA GLU A 165 17.95 20.98 -21.98
C GLU A 165 18.65 19.67 -21.63
N ARG A 166 17.88 18.58 -21.52
CA ARG A 166 18.41 17.24 -21.25
C ARG A 166 18.32 16.44 -22.55
N PRO A 167 19.41 15.83 -23.02
CA PRO A 167 19.40 15.06 -24.26
C PRO A 167 18.69 13.70 -24.02
N MET A 168 17.35 13.71 -24.04
CA MET A 168 16.53 12.50 -23.96
C MET A 168 15.73 12.24 -25.25
N ASP A 169 15.97 12.98 -26.33
CA ASP A 169 15.20 12.86 -27.57
C ASP A 169 15.16 11.42 -28.11
N ALA A 170 16.30 10.73 -28.13
CA ALA A 170 16.36 9.33 -28.55
C ALA A 170 15.55 8.38 -27.64
N ALA A 171 15.48 8.66 -26.34
CA ALA A 171 14.67 7.88 -25.40
C ALA A 171 13.17 8.18 -25.55
N ILE A 172 12.82 9.44 -25.81
CA ILE A 172 11.46 9.87 -26.14
C ILE A 172 11.01 9.25 -27.45
N ASP A 173 11.85 9.26 -28.50
CA ASP A 173 11.59 8.63 -29.79
C ASP A 173 11.27 7.14 -29.61
N ARG A 174 12.07 6.43 -28.83
CA ARG A 174 11.87 5.00 -28.55
C ARG A 174 10.58 4.73 -27.78
N VAL A 175 10.23 5.57 -26.80
CA VAL A 175 8.93 5.45 -26.13
C VAL A 175 7.82 5.71 -27.13
N VAL A 176 7.89 6.78 -27.92
CA VAL A 176 6.88 7.10 -28.94
C VAL A 176 6.69 5.93 -29.91
N GLU A 177 7.77 5.32 -30.42
CA GLU A 177 7.73 4.15 -31.30
C GLU A 177 7.12 2.91 -30.64
N ASN A 178 7.56 2.56 -29.43
CA ASN A 178 7.04 1.41 -28.67
C ASN A 178 5.54 1.55 -28.41
N VAL A 179 5.16 2.72 -27.91
CA VAL A 179 3.79 3.06 -27.60
C VAL A 179 2.96 3.12 -28.88
N GLY A 180 3.44 3.79 -29.92
CA GLY A 180 2.80 3.88 -31.22
C GLY A 180 2.59 2.51 -31.89
N THR A 181 3.47 1.54 -31.62
CA THR A 181 3.32 0.14 -32.05
C THR A 181 2.20 -0.55 -31.27
N CYS A 182 2.23 -0.49 -29.93
CA CYS A 182 1.20 -1.07 -29.05
C CYS A 182 -0.19 -0.45 -29.27
N LEU A 183 -0.25 0.84 -29.59
CA LEU A 183 -1.50 1.59 -29.74
C LEU A 183 -2.10 1.46 -31.14
N SER A 184 -1.34 1.02 -32.15
CA SER A 184 -1.88 0.77 -33.47
C SER A 184 -2.71 -0.53 -33.46
N TRP A 185 -4.03 -0.40 -33.63
CA TRP A 185 -5.04 -1.47 -33.58
C TRP A 185 -4.89 -2.64 -34.59
N ARG A 186 -3.71 -2.86 -35.18
CA ARG A 186 -3.49 -3.86 -36.25
C ARG A 186 -2.11 -4.52 -36.30
N SER A 187 -1.21 -4.30 -35.34
CA SER A 187 0.09 -4.98 -35.39
C SER A 187 0.03 -6.29 -34.58
N ASP A 188 0.20 -7.43 -35.25
CA ASP A 188 0.45 -8.76 -34.64
C ASP A 188 1.78 -8.81 -33.85
N ARG A 189 2.47 -7.66 -33.72
CA ARG A 189 3.77 -7.52 -33.08
C ARG A 189 3.62 -6.75 -31.77
N LEU A 190 3.63 -7.48 -30.66
CA LEU A 190 3.98 -6.92 -29.36
C LEU A 190 5.46 -6.48 -29.38
N PRO A 191 5.83 -5.33 -28.79
CA PRO A 191 7.23 -4.97 -28.63
C PRO A 191 7.94 -6.06 -27.83
N ALA A 192 9.16 -6.42 -28.24
CA ALA A 192 9.93 -7.44 -27.54
C ALA A 192 10.23 -6.97 -26.11
N LYS A 193 10.39 -7.89 -25.15
CA LYS A 193 10.77 -7.54 -23.76
C LYS A 193 12.04 -6.67 -23.68
N ALA A 194 12.94 -6.80 -24.65
CA ALA A 194 14.16 -6.00 -24.78
C ALA A 194 13.92 -4.56 -25.32
N GLU A 195 12.75 -4.29 -25.88
CA GLU A 195 12.38 -2.98 -26.43
C GLU A 195 11.69 -2.10 -25.37
N SER A 196 11.07 -2.71 -24.36
CA SER A 196 10.47 -2.03 -23.20
C SER A 196 11.54 -1.51 -22.24
N SER A 197 11.71 -0.19 -22.18
CA SER A 197 12.68 0.47 -21.29
C SER A 197 11.98 1.44 -20.35
N PHE A 198 12.40 1.48 -19.09
CA PHE A 198 12.01 2.55 -18.18
C PHE A 198 12.98 3.73 -18.34
N LEU A 199 12.46 4.93 -18.16
CA LEU A 199 13.27 6.15 -18.22
C LEU A 199 13.84 6.43 -16.83
N VAL A 200 15.11 6.81 -16.71
CA VAL A 200 15.76 7.12 -15.43
C VAL A 200 16.34 8.52 -15.47
N CYS A 201 16.09 9.31 -14.43
CA CYS A 201 16.73 10.61 -14.21
C CYS A 201 17.28 10.70 -12.78
N SER A 202 18.61 10.71 -12.66
CA SER A 202 19.30 10.96 -11.39
C SER A 202 19.84 12.39 -11.35
N GLY A 203 19.95 12.95 -10.15
CA GLY A 203 20.65 14.21 -9.92
C GLY A 203 20.40 14.75 -8.52
N THR A 204 20.99 15.90 -8.18
CA THR A 204 20.90 16.48 -6.83
C THR A 204 19.47 16.90 -6.46
N ALA A 205 19.21 17.07 -5.16
CA ALA A 205 17.91 17.57 -4.69
C ALA A 205 17.66 18.99 -5.23
N GLY A 206 16.41 19.33 -5.54
CA GLY A 206 16.02 20.68 -5.98
C GLY A 206 16.23 21.01 -7.47
N ILE A 207 16.80 20.12 -8.29
CA ILE A 207 17.06 20.38 -9.73
C ILE A 207 15.81 20.27 -10.65
N GLY A 208 14.61 20.19 -10.07
CA GLY A 208 13.36 20.08 -10.83
C GLY A 208 13.11 18.73 -11.51
N LYS A 209 13.50 17.61 -10.90
CA LYS A 209 13.19 16.24 -11.42
C LYS A 209 11.69 16.02 -11.58
N THR A 210 10.90 16.38 -10.57
CA THR A 210 9.44 16.30 -10.57
C THR A 210 8.82 17.15 -11.70
N ARG A 211 9.35 18.37 -11.92
CA ARG A 211 8.94 19.26 -13.02
C ARG A 211 9.27 18.64 -14.38
N TYR A 212 10.49 18.14 -14.54
CA TYR A 212 10.92 17.48 -15.78
C TYR A 212 10.05 16.27 -16.13
N GLY A 213 9.68 15.43 -15.16
CA GLY A 213 8.77 14.32 -15.40
C GLY A 213 7.42 14.75 -15.98
N ARG A 214 6.89 15.91 -15.55
CA ARG A 214 5.65 16.48 -16.09
C ARG A 214 5.82 17.01 -17.52
N GLU A 215 6.92 17.71 -17.80
CA GLU A 215 7.22 18.23 -19.15
C GLU A 215 7.50 17.10 -20.14
N LEU A 216 8.17 16.04 -19.70
CA LEU A 216 8.38 14.81 -20.45
C LEU A 216 7.05 14.14 -20.79
N TYR A 217 6.14 14.04 -19.83
CA TYR A 217 4.77 13.56 -20.08
C TYR A 217 4.04 14.41 -21.13
N ASP A 218 4.10 15.75 -21.01
CA ASP A 218 3.45 16.64 -21.98
C ASP A 218 4.04 16.48 -23.39
N THR A 219 5.36 16.30 -23.49
CA THR A 219 6.05 16.04 -24.75
C THR A 219 5.61 14.72 -25.38
N LEU A 220 5.58 13.64 -24.59
CA LEU A 220 5.12 12.33 -25.03
C LEU A 220 3.66 12.37 -25.48
N ARG A 221 2.78 12.97 -24.68
CA ARG A 221 1.35 13.14 -25.01
C ARG A 221 1.17 13.81 -26.37
N ARG A 222 1.89 14.91 -26.63
CA ARG A 222 1.82 15.64 -27.90
C ARG A 222 2.28 14.76 -29.07
N ARG A 223 3.47 14.17 -28.98
CA ARG A 223 4.07 13.36 -30.06
C ARG A 223 3.26 12.10 -30.36
N LEU A 224 2.76 11.42 -29.33
CA LEU A 224 1.89 10.26 -29.47
C LEU A 224 0.55 10.62 -30.14
N SER A 225 0.01 11.80 -29.82
CA SER A 225 -1.21 12.29 -30.48
C SER A 225 -0.98 12.60 -31.95
N GLU A 226 0.17 13.18 -32.30
CA GLU A 226 0.59 13.42 -33.69
C GLU A 226 0.76 12.11 -34.46
N GLU A 227 1.42 11.12 -33.87
CA GLU A 227 1.62 9.81 -34.49
C GLU A 227 0.30 9.05 -34.70
N ALA A 228 -0.60 9.09 -33.71
CA ALA A 228 -1.93 8.47 -33.82
C ALA A 228 -2.74 9.08 -34.96
N LYS A 229 -2.68 10.41 -35.13
CA LYS A 229 -3.31 11.13 -36.25
C LYS A 229 -2.68 10.76 -37.59
N ALA A 230 -1.34 10.70 -37.66
CA ALA A 230 -0.62 10.33 -38.88
C ALA A 230 -0.96 8.91 -39.36
N LYS A 231 -1.25 7.98 -38.43
CA LYS A 231 -1.69 6.61 -38.74
C LYS A 231 -3.18 6.51 -39.10
N GLY A 232 -3.92 7.62 -39.14
CA GLY A 232 -5.34 7.64 -39.51
C GLY A 232 -6.27 6.96 -38.49
N ASN A 233 -5.85 6.88 -37.22
CA ASN A 233 -6.68 6.31 -36.17
C ASN A 233 -7.87 7.24 -35.86
N ASP A 234 -9.08 6.69 -35.79
CA ASP A 234 -10.31 7.40 -35.41
C ASP A 234 -10.46 7.59 -33.88
N TYR A 235 -9.43 7.24 -33.12
CA TYR A 235 -9.40 7.36 -31.66
C TYR A 235 -8.14 8.07 -31.18
N SER A 236 -8.30 8.85 -30.11
CA SER A 236 -7.18 9.41 -29.34
C SER A 236 -6.99 8.58 -28.08
N PRO A 237 -5.76 8.10 -27.79
CA PRO A 237 -5.47 7.46 -26.51
C PRO A 237 -5.78 8.43 -25.37
N TYR A 238 -6.31 7.90 -24.26
CA TYR A 238 -6.42 8.70 -23.05
C TYR A 238 -5.08 8.72 -22.32
N TYR A 239 -4.57 9.91 -22.03
CA TYR A 239 -3.29 10.10 -21.35
C TYR A 239 -3.52 10.46 -19.88
N HIS A 240 -2.94 9.70 -18.96
CA HIS A 240 -2.98 9.98 -17.52
C HIS A 240 -1.56 10.08 -16.96
N TYR A 241 -1.33 11.07 -16.10
CA TYR A 241 -0.06 11.23 -15.38
C TYR A 241 -0.30 10.93 -13.89
N MET A 242 0.52 10.07 -13.31
CA MET A 242 0.55 9.85 -11.86
C MET A 242 1.97 9.98 -11.33
N LEU A 243 2.09 10.61 -10.16
CA LEU A 243 3.34 10.79 -9.42
C LEU A 243 3.25 9.99 -8.11
N LEU A 244 4.19 9.07 -7.91
CA LEU A 244 4.41 8.38 -6.65
C LEU A 244 5.72 8.88 -6.05
N ASP A 245 5.65 9.70 -5.02
CA ASP A 245 6.81 10.20 -4.30
C ASP A 245 7.11 9.31 -3.09
N PHE A 246 8.14 8.46 -3.19
CA PHE A 246 8.50 7.52 -2.12
C PHE A 246 9.19 8.18 -0.91
N ALA A 247 9.50 9.48 -0.96
CA ALA A 247 9.95 10.23 0.21
C ALA A 247 8.78 10.80 1.03
N VAL A 248 7.62 11.03 0.41
CA VAL A 248 6.46 11.68 1.06
C VAL A 248 5.23 10.76 1.02
N ASP A 249 4.49 10.77 -0.09
CA ASP A 249 3.13 10.23 -0.15
C ASP A 249 3.06 8.72 -0.39
N ALA A 250 4.11 8.15 -1.00
CA ALA A 250 4.22 6.74 -1.33
C ALA A 250 5.25 6.01 -0.44
N LYS A 251 5.66 6.61 0.68
CA LYS A 251 6.67 6.04 1.60
C LYS A 251 6.32 4.60 1.99
N LEU A 252 7.32 3.72 1.98
CA LEU A 252 7.18 2.35 2.46
C LEU A 252 7.16 2.30 3.99
N GLY A 253 6.27 1.50 4.55
CA GLY A 253 6.13 1.30 5.99
C GLY A 253 5.96 -0.17 6.36
N PRO A 254 5.86 -0.49 7.66
CA PRO A 254 5.79 -1.88 8.14
C PRO A 254 4.66 -2.71 7.53
N ILE A 255 3.59 -2.04 7.08
CA ILE A 255 2.44 -2.67 6.42
C ILE A 255 2.78 -3.30 5.06
N ASP A 256 3.87 -2.84 4.42
CA ASP A 256 4.32 -3.28 3.09
C ASP A 256 5.25 -4.51 3.16
N THR A 257 5.87 -4.76 4.32
CA THR A 257 6.92 -5.78 4.48
C THR A 257 6.50 -7.17 4.02
N CYS A 258 5.25 -7.56 4.27
CA CYS A 258 4.72 -8.89 3.93
C CYS A 258 3.82 -8.89 2.68
N LEU A 259 3.65 -7.74 2.01
CA LEU A 259 2.81 -7.64 0.82
C LEU A 259 3.60 -8.00 -0.44
N ASP A 260 2.92 -8.60 -1.42
CA ASP A 260 3.52 -8.78 -2.74
C ASP A 260 3.62 -7.44 -3.49
N ALA A 261 4.64 -7.29 -4.34
CA ALA A 261 4.99 -6.01 -4.93
C ALA A 261 3.87 -5.37 -5.78
N ASP A 262 3.04 -6.20 -6.42
CA ASP A 262 1.88 -5.77 -7.21
C ASP A 262 0.81 -5.12 -6.31
N THR A 263 0.54 -5.70 -5.14
CA THR A 263 -0.34 -5.10 -4.13
C THR A 263 0.25 -3.83 -3.53
N VAL A 264 1.56 -3.80 -3.24
CA VAL A 264 2.26 -2.62 -2.70
C VAL A 264 2.13 -1.42 -3.64
N LEU A 265 2.32 -1.63 -4.95
CA LEU A 265 2.12 -0.60 -5.96
C LEU A 265 0.64 -0.26 -6.17
N GLY A 266 -0.24 -1.26 -6.26
CA GLY A 266 -1.66 -1.03 -6.51
C GLY A 266 -2.33 -0.23 -5.39
N LEU A 267 -1.99 -0.47 -4.12
CA LEU A 267 -2.47 0.36 -3.00
C LEU A 267 -2.04 1.83 -3.16
N ARG A 268 -0.78 2.09 -3.55
CA ARG A 268 -0.26 3.45 -3.76
C ARG A 268 -0.92 4.14 -4.94
N LEU A 269 -1.11 3.43 -6.05
CA LEU A 269 -1.83 3.95 -7.22
C LEU A 269 -3.27 4.31 -6.87
N ALA A 270 -3.96 3.44 -6.13
CA ALA A 270 -5.33 3.69 -5.69
C ALA A 270 -5.42 4.90 -4.75
N TYR A 271 -4.57 4.96 -3.72
CA TYR A 271 -4.54 6.10 -2.80
C TYR A 271 -4.26 7.42 -3.53
N THR A 272 -3.23 7.43 -4.38
CA THR A 272 -2.82 8.63 -5.14
C THR A 272 -3.94 9.16 -6.03
N HIS A 273 -4.67 8.27 -6.70
CA HIS A 273 -5.74 8.68 -7.60
C HIS A 273 -7.01 9.11 -6.86
N PHE A 274 -7.46 8.28 -5.90
CA PHE A 274 -8.80 8.40 -5.31
C PHE A 274 -8.86 9.23 -4.03
N PHE A 275 -7.73 9.38 -3.31
CA PHE A 275 -7.72 9.93 -1.95
C PHE A 275 -6.74 11.09 -1.75
N HIS A 276 -5.54 11.01 -2.32
CA HIS A 276 -4.49 12.00 -2.08
C HIS A 276 -4.96 13.43 -2.38
N GLY A 277 -4.79 14.33 -1.41
CA GLY A 277 -5.19 15.73 -1.48
C GLY A 277 -6.70 16.01 -1.44
N ARG A 278 -7.55 14.97 -1.40
CA ARG A 278 -9.02 15.10 -1.31
C ARG A 278 -9.55 14.92 0.12
N TYR A 279 -8.77 14.30 1.00
CA TYR A 279 -9.15 13.97 2.37
C TYR A 279 -8.03 14.30 3.37
N TYR A 280 -8.37 14.36 4.65
CA TYR A 280 -7.40 14.61 5.73
C TYR A 280 -6.58 13.37 6.09
N GLU A 281 -7.20 12.20 5.99
CA GLU A 281 -6.58 10.92 6.28
C GLU A 281 -5.47 10.58 5.27
N GLY A 282 -4.42 9.94 5.78
CA GLY A 282 -3.22 9.61 5.02
C GLY A 282 -3.26 8.23 4.36
N PHE A 283 -2.15 7.85 3.74
CA PHE A 283 -1.98 6.52 3.13
C PHE A 283 -2.14 5.38 4.15
N LEU A 284 -1.65 5.57 5.38
CA LEU A 284 -1.75 4.54 6.42
C LEU A 284 -3.20 4.24 6.81
N ASP A 285 -4.03 5.29 6.95
CA ASP A 285 -5.47 5.16 7.21
C ASP A 285 -6.17 4.39 6.09
N PHE A 286 -5.79 4.67 4.84
CA PHE A 286 -6.29 3.94 3.67
C PHE A 286 -5.91 2.47 3.74
N CYS A 287 -4.67 2.13 4.05
CA CYS A 287 -4.20 0.76 4.18
C CYS A 287 -4.87 0.00 5.35
N TYR A 288 -5.19 0.69 6.46
CA TYR A 288 -5.95 0.12 7.57
C TYR A 288 -7.38 -0.24 7.13
N ARG A 289 -8.07 0.69 6.46
CA ARG A 289 -9.47 0.49 6.04
C ARG A 289 -9.63 -0.48 4.87
N THR A 290 -8.54 -0.79 4.17
CA THR A 290 -8.49 -1.76 3.06
C THR A 290 -7.84 -3.09 3.42
N VAL A 291 -7.46 -3.33 4.69
CA VAL A 291 -6.72 -4.53 5.11
C VAL A 291 -7.38 -5.85 4.69
N ASN A 292 -8.69 -5.96 4.81
CA ASN A 292 -9.45 -7.18 4.45
C ASN A 292 -9.69 -7.32 2.93
N TYR A 293 -9.27 -6.32 2.14
CA TYR A 293 -9.51 -6.21 0.72
C TYR A 293 -8.22 -6.06 -0.08
N ARG A 294 -7.04 -6.21 0.54
CA ARG A 294 -5.73 -5.97 -0.10
C ARG A 294 -5.55 -6.73 -1.41
N GLY A 295 -6.04 -7.98 -1.48
CA GLY A 295 -5.99 -8.79 -2.70
C GLY A 295 -6.78 -8.22 -3.90
N LEU A 296 -7.65 -7.23 -3.69
CA LEU A 296 -8.31 -6.50 -4.78
C LEU A 296 -7.42 -5.40 -5.38
N PHE A 297 -6.44 -4.89 -4.63
CA PHE A 297 -5.60 -3.74 -5.02
C PHE A 297 -4.36 -4.17 -5.80
N THR A 298 -4.51 -5.05 -6.79
CA THR A 298 -3.48 -5.33 -7.79
C THR A 298 -3.39 -4.17 -8.79
N ILE A 299 -2.24 -3.98 -9.45
CA ILE A 299 -2.07 -2.89 -10.44
C ILE A 299 -3.15 -2.95 -11.52
N SER A 300 -3.48 -4.16 -12.00
CA SER A 300 -4.50 -4.37 -13.03
C SER A 300 -5.88 -3.90 -12.59
N ASN A 301 -6.34 -4.34 -11.42
CA ASN A 301 -7.66 -3.97 -10.89
C ASN A 301 -7.75 -2.46 -10.63
N VAL A 302 -6.67 -1.86 -10.12
CA VAL A 302 -6.61 -0.42 -9.83
C VAL A 302 -6.65 0.40 -11.12
N ILE A 303 -5.96 -0.02 -12.18
CA ILE A 303 -6.02 0.67 -13.48
C ILE A 303 -7.43 0.60 -14.08
N ILE A 304 -8.11 -0.54 -13.95
CA ILE A 304 -9.51 -0.68 -14.37
C ILE A 304 -10.39 0.28 -13.58
N ALA A 305 -10.23 0.34 -12.25
CA ALA A 305 -10.94 1.26 -11.38
C ALA A 305 -10.72 2.73 -11.76
N ILE A 306 -9.46 3.12 -12.01
CA ILE A 306 -9.10 4.48 -12.43
C ILE A 306 -9.78 4.84 -13.76
N ARG A 307 -9.79 3.93 -14.74
CA ARG A 307 -10.46 4.18 -16.02
C ARG A 307 -11.97 4.36 -15.87
N GLN A 308 -12.58 3.58 -14.97
CA GLN A 308 -14.00 3.71 -14.64
C GLN A 308 -14.31 5.07 -13.98
N ASP A 309 -13.48 5.51 -13.03
CA ASP A 309 -13.63 6.82 -12.36
C ASP A 309 -13.49 7.99 -13.34
N LEU A 310 -12.53 7.89 -14.26
CA LEU A 310 -12.29 8.85 -15.32
C LEU A 310 -13.35 8.83 -16.44
N LYS A 311 -14.36 7.95 -16.34
CA LYS A 311 -15.45 7.78 -17.31
C LYS A 311 -14.97 7.52 -18.74
N GLN A 312 -13.88 6.77 -18.89
CA GLN A 312 -13.26 6.53 -20.20
C GLN A 312 -13.87 5.33 -20.92
N PRO A 313 -14.08 5.39 -22.25
CA PRO A 313 -14.59 4.27 -23.02
C PRO A 313 -13.63 3.07 -22.99
N ALA A 314 -14.16 1.87 -22.82
CA ALA A 314 -13.36 0.64 -22.75
C ALA A 314 -12.55 0.35 -24.03
N HIS A 315 -13.03 0.82 -25.18
CA HIS A 315 -12.40 0.62 -26.49
C HIS A 315 -11.25 1.58 -26.77
N GLN A 316 -11.10 2.67 -26.02
CA GLN A 316 -9.97 3.60 -26.21
C GLN A 316 -8.74 3.09 -25.46
N PRO A 317 -7.54 3.17 -26.05
CA PRO A 317 -6.32 2.84 -25.32
C PRO A 317 -6.07 3.81 -24.17
N PHE A 318 -5.53 3.28 -23.07
CA PHE A 318 -5.19 4.06 -21.88
C PHE A 318 -3.68 4.08 -21.68
N PHE A 319 -3.10 5.27 -21.81
CA PHE A 319 -1.71 5.56 -21.55
C PHE A 319 -1.54 6.12 -20.14
N LEU A 320 -0.86 5.38 -19.28
CA LEU A 320 -0.44 5.87 -17.96
C LEU A 320 1.05 6.19 -17.98
N PHE A 321 1.39 7.45 -17.75
CA PHE A 321 2.76 7.84 -17.40
C PHE A 321 2.91 7.77 -15.87
N LEU A 322 3.64 6.77 -15.41
CA LEU A 322 3.89 6.53 -13.98
C LEU A 322 5.26 7.09 -13.59
N HIS A 323 5.26 8.23 -12.94
CA HIS A 323 6.46 8.83 -12.37
C HIS A 323 6.66 8.29 -10.95
N ILE A 324 7.73 7.52 -10.75
CA ILE A 324 8.20 7.07 -9.44
C ILE A 324 9.36 7.99 -9.03
N ASP A 325 9.08 8.94 -8.15
CA ASP A 325 10.06 9.87 -7.59
C ASP A 325 10.65 9.30 -6.30
N GLU A 326 11.88 9.69 -6.01
CA GLU A 326 12.68 9.19 -4.88
C GLU A 326 12.72 7.65 -4.80
N PHE A 327 12.81 6.96 -5.96
CA PHE A 327 12.75 5.49 -6.05
C PHE A 327 13.81 4.78 -5.20
N GLN A 328 14.96 5.42 -4.97
CA GLN A 328 16.04 4.87 -4.16
C GLN A 328 15.63 4.62 -2.70
N ARG A 329 14.57 5.27 -2.22
CA ARG A 329 13.97 5.00 -0.90
C ARG A 329 13.40 3.59 -0.78
N ILE A 330 13.11 2.93 -1.89
CA ILE A 330 12.62 1.55 -1.92
C ILE A 330 13.71 0.58 -1.45
N PHE A 331 14.99 0.89 -1.74
CA PHE A 331 16.12 0.02 -1.40
C PHE A 331 16.38 -0.09 0.09
N ASP A 332 15.91 0.88 0.87
CA ASP A 332 16.08 0.92 2.33
C ASP A 332 15.03 0.08 3.07
N HIS A 333 14.06 -0.48 2.35
CA HIS A 333 12.93 -1.16 2.98
C HIS A 333 13.20 -2.65 3.21
N ARG A 334 12.99 -3.08 4.46
CA ARG A 334 12.94 -4.50 4.84
C ARG A 334 11.70 -5.16 4.23
N TRP A 335 11.91 -6.10 3.31
CA TRP A 335 10.85 -6.77 2.58
C TRP A 335 10.97 -8.30 2.64
N GLU A 336 9.90 -8.94 3.11
CA GLU A 336 9.79 -10.39 3.30
C GLU A 336 8.80 -11.04 2.31
N GLY A 337 8.21 -10.25 1.41
CA GLY A 337 7.27 -10.76 0.42
C GLY A 337 7.88 -11.80 -0.52
N THR A 338 7.02 -12.64 -1.08
CA THR A 338 7.39 -13.67 -2.04
C THR A 338 7.47 -13.09 -3.46
N PRO A 339 8.62 -13.13 -4.14
CA PRO A 339 8.78 -12.63 -5.50
C PRO A 339 7.96 -13.43 -6.53
N LYS A 340 7.50 -12.77 -7.60
CA LYS A 340 6.85 -13.42 -8.74
C LYS A 340 7.91 -13.91 -9.75
N GLY A 341 8.23 -15.21 -9.71
CA GLY A 341 8.92 -15.92 -10.80
C GLY A 341 10.24 -16.64 -10.42
N HIS A 342 10.64 -17.62 -11.24
CA HIS A 342 11.86 -18.44 -11.10
C HIS A 342 13.19 -17.68 -11.33
N MET A 343 13.15 -16.37 -11.61
CA MET A 343 14.28 -15.59 -12.14
C MET A 343 15.26 -15.08 -11.07
N LEU A 344 15.15 -15.56 -9.83
CA LEU A 344 16.03 -15.16 -8.72
C LEU A 344 17.11 -16.20 -8.37
N ALA A 345 17.13 -17.37 -9.02
CA ALA A 345 18.16 -18.39 -8.77
C ALA A 345 19.51 -18.08 -9.44
N SER A 346 19.59 -17.06 -10.30
CA SER A 346 20.84 -16.70 -10.97
C SER A 346 20.85 -15.23 -11.40
N LEU A 347 21.16 -14.33 -10.47
CA LEU A 347 21.76 -13.06 -10.86
C LEU A 347 23.28 -13.24 -10.82
N PRO A 348 24.00 -12.96 -11.92
CA PRO A 348 25.42 -12.62 -11.84
C PRO A 348 25.56 -11.42 -10.90
N ASN A 349 26.71 -11.28 -10.25
CA ASN A 349 27.16 -10.04 -9.60
C ASN A 349 27.12 -8.89 -10.64
N THR A 350 25.94 -8.35 -10.92
CA THR A 350 25.79 -7.09 -11.62
C THR A 350 26.27 -6.06 -10.62
N GLY A 351 27.40 -5.43 -10.93
CA GLY A 351 28.18 -4.58 -10.03
C GLY A 351 27.49 -3.27 -9.61
N PHE A 352 26.20 -3.32 -9.28
CA PHE A 352 25.50 -2.27 -8.56
C PHE A 352 25.81 -2.43 -7.06
N ARG A 353 27.07 -2.17 -6.70
CA ARG A 353 27.45 -2.00 -5.29
C ARG A 353 27.12 -0.57 -4.89
N LEU A 354 26.10 -0.41 -4.05
CA LEU A 354 25.93 0.80 -3.26
C LEU A 354 27.16 0.87 -2.34
N ALA A 355 28.01 1.88 -2.54
CA ALA A 355 29.17 2.08 -1.70
C ALA A 355 28.70 2.62 -0.34
N GLY A 356 29.12 1.96 0.74
CA GLY A 356 28.92 2.45 2.10
C GLY A 356 27.51 2.28 2.66
N ASP A 357 27.18 1.10 3.18
CA ASP A 357 26.57 1.07 4.51
C ASP A 357 26.68 -0.32 5.15
N THR A 358 26.79 -0.35 6.47
CA THR A 358 27.08 -1.55 7.29
C THR A 358 25.88 -2.50 7.48
N THR A 359 24.85 -2.38 6.63
CA THR A 359 23.63 -3.21 6.68
C THR A 359 23.38 -3.93 5.36
N GLU A 360 24.25 -4.87 4.99
CA GLU A 360 24.15 -5.64 3.73
C GLU A 360 22.83 -6.42 3.56
N HIS A 361 22.09 -6.69 4.64
CA HIS A 361 20.90 -7.54 4.60
C HIS A 361 19.64 -6.83 4.04
N HIS A 362 19.33 -5.60 4.47
CA HIS A 362 18.11 -4.89 4.05
C HIS A 362 18.18 -4.35 2.63
N THR A 363 19.36 -3.92 2.19
CA THR A 363 19.58 -3.42 0.82
C THR A 363 19.24 -4.46 -0.24
N ASN A 364 19.48 -5.74 0.07
CA ASN A 364 19.13 -6.85 -0.81
C ASN A 364 17.62 -7.13 -0.82
N GLU A 365 16.91 -6.91 0.28
CA GLU A 365 15.46 -7.08 0.39
C GLU A 365 14.70 -5.98 -0.36
N GLY A 366 15.07 -4.71 -0.13
CA GLY A 366 14.48 -3.56 -0.83
C GLY A 366 14.77 -3.58 -2.34
N LEU A 367 15.98 -4.01 -2.74
CA LEU A 367 16.30 -4.22 -4.15
C LEU A 367 15.43 -5.31 -4.80
N ARG A 368 15.19 -6.42 -4.10
CA ARG A 368 14.28 -7.47 -4.56
C ARG A 368 12.84 -6.96 -4.70
N LEU A 369 12.36 -6.17 -3.74
CA LEU A 369 11.05 -5.53 -3.84
C LEU A 369 10.95 -4.65 -5.09
N PHE A 370 11.95 -3.78 -5.31
CA PHE A 370 12.00 -2.92 -6.49
C PHE A 370 12.00 -3.74 -7.80
N GLN A 371 12.78 -4.82 -7.86
CA GLN A 371 12.80 -5.71 -9.02
C GLN A 371 11.41 -6.33 -9.26
N ASP A 372 10.75 -6.83 -8.22
CA ASP A 372 9.43 -7.46 -8.33
C ASP A 372 8.33 -6.44 -8.69
N MET A 373 8.44 -5.20 -8.23
CA MET A 373 7.62 -4.07 -8.67
C MET A 373 7.78 -3.81 -10.17
N MET A 374 9.01 -3.74 -10.67
CA MET A 374 9.29 -3.54 -12.09
C MET A 374 8.82 -4.73 -12.94
N CYS A 375 8.97 -5.96 -12.44
CA CYS A 375 8.42 -7.15 -13.08
C CYS A 375 6.89 -7.09 -13.19
N SER A 376 6.21 -6.64 -12.14
CA SER A 376 4.74 -6.49 -12.13
C SER A 376 4.26 -5.44 -13.15
N LEU A 377 5.05 -4.38 -13.36
CA LEU A 377 4.78 -3.35 -14.38
C LEU A 377 5.12 -3.80 -15.81
N GLY A 378 6.05 -4.75 -15.98
CA GLY A 378 6.58 -5.16 -17.30
C GLY A 378 5.52 -5.68 -18.27
N ALA A 379 4.45 -6.32 -17.78
CA ALA A 379 3.35 -6.79 -18.61
C ALA A 379 2.53 -5.63 -19.21
N PHE A 380 2.46 -4.49 -18.51
CA PHE A 380 1.81 -3.28 -19.02
C PHE A 380 2.73 -2.47 -19.94
N MET A 381 4.04 -2.48 -19.70
CA MET A 381 5.03 -1.80 -20.55
C MET A 381 5.15 -2.46 -21.93
N SER A 382 5.07 -3.80 -21.98
CA SER A 382 5.16 -4.60 -23.21
C SER A 382 3.85 -4.66 -24.01
N GLY A 383 2.78 -4.02 -23.53
CA GLY A 383 1.46 -4.07 -24.17
C GLY A 383 0.77 -5.44 -24.06
N ALA A 384 1.29 -6.37 -23.27
CA ALA A 384 0.70 -7.70 -23.06
C ALA A 384 -0.68 -7.63 -22.37
N ILE A 385 -0.94 -6.54 -21.63
CA ILE A 385 -2.22 -6.24 -20.97
C ILE A 385 -2.94 -5.14 -21.77
N GLY A 386 -3.15 -5.37 -23.07
CA GLY A 386 -3.92 -4.45 -23.92
C GLY A 386 -5.38 -4.31 -23.41
N PRO A 387 -5.99 -3.10 -23.48
CA PRO A 387 -5.50 -1.84 -24.07
C PRO A 387 -4.92 -0.87 -23.02
N HIS A 388 -4.26 -1.38 -21.98
CA HIS A 388 -3.61 -0.57 -20.94
C HIS A 388 -2.11 -0.58 -21.16
N MET A 389 -1.49 0.58 -21.15
CA MET A 389 -0.05 0.66 -21.29
C MET A 389 0.50 1.69 -20.32
N ILE A 390 1.56 1.29 -19.62
CA ILE A 390 2.21 2.09 -18.60
C ILE A 390 3.62 2.40 -19.08
N GLN A 391 4.00 3.67 -19.09
CA GLN A 391 5.39 4.08 -19.22
C GLN A 391 5.90 4.53 -17.85
N THR A 392 6.92 3.85 -17.34
CA THR A 392 7.54 4.19 -16.06
C THR A 392 8.68 5.19 -16.27
N PHE A 393 8.71 6.22 -15.44
CA PHE A 393 9.81 7.17 -15.28
C PHE A 393 10.27 7.15 -13.83
N LEU A 394 11.52 6.74 -13.62
CA LEU A 394 12.18 6.73 -12.32
C LEU A 394 12.98 8.02 -12.17
N SER A 395 12.74 8.76 -11.10
CA SER A 395 13.60 9.86 -10.72
C SER A 395 14.06 9.74 -9.28
N GLY A 396 15.30 10.12 -9.03
CA GLY A 396 15.92 9.88 -7.73
C GLY A 396 17.04 10.87 -7.45
N THR A 397 17.31 11.05 -6.17
CA THR A 397 18.44 11.85 -5.71
C THR A 397 19.65 10.95 -5.55
N ALA A 398 20.76 11.30 -6.23
CA ALA A 398 22.01 10.58 -6.05
C ALA A 398 22.42 10.68 -4.57
N ARG A 399 22.79 9.54 -3.96
CA ARG A 399 23.44 9.56 -2.66
C ARG A 399 24.80 10.24 -2.81
N GLN A 400 25.20 11.01 -1.81
CA GLN A 400 26.46 11.77 -1.86
C GLN A 400 27.71 10.89 -1.71
N ASP A 401 27.55 9.58 -1.53
CA ASP A 401 28.63 8.63 -1.27
C ASP A 401 28.57 7.40 -2.18
#